data_AF-A0A2G9PA77-F1
#
_entry.id   AF-A0A2G9PA77-F1
#
_cell.length_a   1.000
_cell.length_b   1.000
_cell.length_c   1.000
_cell.angle_alpha   90.00
_cell.angle_beta   90.00
_cell.angle_gamma   90.00
#
_symmetry.space_group_name_H-M   'P 1'
#
loop_
_entity.id
_entity.type
_entity.pdbx_description
1 polymer ?
#
loop_
_entity_poly.entity_id
_entity_poly.type
_entity_poly.pdbx_seq_one_letter_code
_entity_poly.pdbx_strand_id
1 'polypeptide(L)'
;MNFMSELPKISDGRLEELMGEIKPVVRYSRRVTSRKDKLVQDDEGDLYFIQDVDPRGVAFTWAPKPARIADEVNPNPYKSIETIHSYGAPVFFKPSIAEVLAQIPEDDIGRCVAFETNPLGFTEGSSYHLAQTRLYEKLPQRFLQGTQD
;
A
#
# COMPACT_ATOMS: atom_id res chain seq x y z
N MET A 1 21.86 -8.86 -3.25
CA MET A 1 20.71 -8.42 -2.43
C MET A 1 21.11 -8.55 -0.98
N ASN A 2 21.04 -7.45 -0.21
CA ASN A 2 21.23 -7.48 1.24
C ASN A 2 19.88 -7.89 1.84
N PHE A 3 19.73 -9.14 2.25
CA PHE A 3 18.53 -9.57 2.99
C PHE A 3 18.61 -8.96 4.39
N MET A 4 17.60 -8.17 4.77
CA MET A 4 17.50 -7.65 6.14
C MET A 4 17.26 -8.84 7.07
N SER A 5 18.13 -9.02 8.06
CA SER A 5 18.02 -10.13 9.03
C SER A 5 16.92 -9.91 10.06
N GLU A 6 16.43 -8.68 10.20
CA GLU A 6 15.44 -8.28 11.20
C GLU A 6 14.46 -7.25 10.63
N LEU A 7 13.22 -7.25 11.13
CA LEU A 7 12.22 -6.22 10.81
C LEU A 7 12.69 -4.85 11.33
N PRO A 8 12.74 -3.82 10.46
CA PRO A 8 13.04 -2.47 10.89
C PRO A 8 12.00 -1.96 11.89
N LYS A 9 12.47 -1.23 12.91
CA LYS A 9 11.61 -0.60 13.91
C LYS A 9 11.52 0.89 13.62
N ILE A 10 10.31 1.43 13.76
CA ILE A 10 10.02 2.86 13.67
C ILE A 10 9.57 3.39 15.03
N SER A 11 10.09 4.54 15.44
CA SER A 11 9.66 5.23 16.67
C SER A 11 8.25 5.78 16.52
N ASP A 12 7.56 6.03 17.64
CA ASP A 12 6.19 6.56 17.58
C ASP A 12 6.14 7.95 16.94
N GLY A 13 7.09 8.83 17.26
CA GLY A 13 7.15 10.17 16.65
C GLY A 13 7.37 10.13 15.14
N ARG A 14 8.27 9.25 14.65
CA ARG A 14 8.50 9.09 13.21
C ARG A 14 7.31 8.42 12.52
N LEU A 15 6.65 7.48 13.19
CA LEU A 15 5.43 6.85 12.69
C LEU A 15 4.31 7.88 12.52
N GLU A 16 4.09 8.72 13.52
CA GLU A 16 3.08 9.79 13.48
C GLU A 16 3.37 10.79 12.35
N GLU A 17 4.62 11.24 12.23
CA GLU A 17 5.07 12.12 11.14
C GLU A 17 4.77 11.50 9.77
N LEU A 18 5.27 10.28 9.51
CA LEU A 18 5.08 9.62 8.22
C LEU A 18 3.62 9.31 7.93
N MET A 19 2.83 8.94 8.93
CA MET A 19 1.39 8.73 8.75
C MET A 19 0.64 10.03 8.43
N GLY A 20 1.19 11.21 8.76
CA GLY A 20 0.64 12.49 8.33
C GLY A 20 0.74 12.71 6.83
N GLU A 21 1.75 12.14 6.19
CA GLU A 21 2.11 12.39 4.79
C GLU A 21 1.82 11.22 3.85
N ILE A 22 1.99 10.00 4.35
CA ILE A 22 1.95 8.75 3.60
C ILE A 22 0.81 7.89 4.13
N LYS A 23 -0.17 7.61 3.29
CA LYS A 23 -1.37 6.85 3.67
C LYS A 23 -1.45 5.49 2.96
N PRO A 24 -1.92 4.43 3.64
CA PRO A 24 -2.24 3.19 2.95
C PRO A 24 -3.41 3.39 1.98
N VAL A 25 -3.30 2.78 0.80
CA VAL A 25 -4.38 2.67 -0.17
C VAL A 25 -4.63 1.21 -0.53
N VAL A 26 -5.85 0.95 -1.00
CA VAL A 26 -6.23 -0.35 -1.56
C VAL A 26 -6.93 -0.14 -2.89
N ARG A 27 -6.72 -1.06 -3.82
CA ARG A 27 -7.36 -1.04 -5.12
C ARG A 27 -8.64 -1.85 -5.08
N TYR A 28 -9.77 -1.21 -5.41
CA TYR A 28 -11.04 -1.91 -5.59
C TYR A 28 -11.31 -2.09 -7.08
N SER A 29 -11.30 -3.35 -7.52
CA SER A 29 -11.61 -3.72 -8.91
C SER A 29 -13.01 -3.25 -9.30
N ARG A 30 -13.15 -2.67 -10.49
CA ARG A 30 -14.46 -2.43 -11.09
C ARG A 30 -14.97 -3.72 -11.73
N ARG A 31 -16.27 -3.99 -11.62
CA ARG A 31 -16.92 -5.01 -12.43
C ARG A 31 -17.29 -4.39 -13.76
N VAL A 32 -16.64 -4.82 -14.84
CA VAL A 32 -16.94 -4.36 -16.20
C VAL A 32 -17.64 -5.47 -16.99
N THR A 33 -18.68 -5.14 -17.74
CA THR A 33 -19.33 -6.08 -18.64
C THR A 33 -18.54 -6.14 -19.95
N SER A 34 -17.95 -7.29 -20.26
CA SER A 34 -17.32 -7.51 -21.56
C SER A 34 -18.37 -7.61 -22.68
N ARG A 35 -17.95 -7.45 -23.95
CA ARG A 35 -18.80 -7.63 -25.15
C ARG A 35 -19.50 -8.99 -25.27
N LYS A 36 -19.22 -9.95 -24.37
CA LYS A 36 -19.83 -11.29 -24.32
C LYS A 36 -20.72 -11.49 -23.07
N ASP A 37 -21.22 -10.42 -22.45
CA ASP A 37 -22.02 -10.43 -21.22
C ASP A 37 -21.37 -11.12 -20.01
N LYS A 38 -20.05 -11.34 -20.06
CA LYS A 38 -19.28 -11.80 -18.89
C LYS A 38 -18.82 -10.59 -18.10
N LEU A 39 -19.14 -10.57 -16.81
CA LEU A 39 -18.51 -9.69 -15.83
C LEU A 39 -17.02 -10.06 -15.77
N VAL A 40 -16.17 -9.12 -16.15
CA VAL A 40 -14.72 -9.21 -15.99
C VAL A 40 -14.34 -8.29 -14.84
N GLN A 41 -13.47 -8.79 -13.96
CA GLN A 41 -12.87 -7.98 -12.91
C GLN A 41 -11.75 -7.17 -13.57
N ASP A 42 -11.84 -5.84 -13.49
CA ASP A 42 -10.81 -4.94 -13.99
C ASP A 42 -9.73 -4.78 -12.92
N ASP A 43 -8.48 -5.08 -13.30
CA ASP A 43 -7.30 -4.89 -12.45
C ASP A 43 -6.90 -3.40 -12.37
N GLU A 44 -7.46 -2.54 -13.22
CA GLU A 44 -7.29 -1.07 -13.23
C GLU A 44 -8.32 -0.35 -12.32
N GLY A 45 -8.81 -1.04 -11.28
CA GLY A 45 -9.72 -0.46 -10.30
C GLY A 45 -9.22 0.83 -9.65
N ASP A 46 -10.13 1.57 -9.01
CA ASP A 46 -9.79 2.83 -8.35
C ASP A 46 -9.04 2.59 -7.04
N LEU A 47 -8.11 3.50 -6.72
CA LEU A 47 -7.45 3.55 -5.43
C LEU A 47 -8.35 4.24 -4.42
N TYR A 48 -8.45 3.65 -3.23
CA TYR A 48 -9.15 4.23 -2.09
C TYR A 48 -8.21 4.35 -0.91
N PHE A 49 -8.26 5.50 -0.24
CA PHE A 49 -7.80 5.57 1.14
C PHE A 49 -8.74 4.76 2.01
N ILE A 50 -8.17 4.09 3.01
CA ILE A 50 -8.92 3.27 3.96
C ILE A 50 -9.26 4.06 5.23
N GLN A 51 -10.25 3.59 5.98
CA GLN A 51 -10.51 4.08 7.34
C GLN A 51 -9.30 3.80 8.24
N ASP A 52 -9.13 4.66 9.24
CA ASP A 52 -8.02 4.52 10.19
C ASP A 52 -8.08 3.15 10.92
N VAL A 53 -6.91 2.55 11.06
CA VAL A 53 -6.69 1.30 11.78
C VAL A 53 -5.49 1.46 12.71
N ASP A 54 -5.35 0.58 13.70
CA ASP A 54 -4.14 0.54 14.52
C ASP A 54 -2.91 0.27 13.63
N PRO A 55 -1.97 1.22 13.53
CA PRO A 55 -0.87 1.14 12.57
C PRO A 55 0.17 0.07 12.92
N ARG A 56 0.15 -0.48 14.14
CA ARG A 56 1.07 -1.55 14.59
C ARG A 56 0.34 -2.88 14.74
N GLY A 57 -0.87 -2.84 15.31
CA GLY A 57 -1.59 -4.04 15.73
C GLY A 57 -2.41 -4.71 14.63
N VAL A 58 -2.80 -3.99 13.58
CA VAL A 58 -3.73 -4.47 12.56
C VAL A 58 -3.07 -4.55 11.19
N ALA A 59 -3.34 -5.64 10.47
CA ALA A 59 -3.03 -5.71 9.05
C ALA A 59 -3.98 -4.80 8.29
N PHE A 60 -3.47 -3.72 7.69
CA PHE A 60 -4.34 -2.75 7.01
C PHE A 60 -5.00 -3.33 5.74
N THR A 61 -4.50 -4.47 5.26
CA THR A 61 -5.05 -5.21 4.12
C THR A 61 -6.16 -6.18 4.50
N TRP A 62 -6.43 -6.41 5.79
CA TRP A 62 -7.49 -7.32 6.23
C TRP A 62 -8.84 -6.62 6.28
N ALA A 63 -9.72 -6.99 5.34
CA ALA A 63 -11.05 -6.40 5.20
C ALA A 63 -11.05 -4.86 5.28
N PRO A 64 -10.22 -4.18 4.46
CA PRO A 64 -10.12 -2.74 4.47
C PRO A 64 -11.50 -2.13 4.21
N LYS A 65 -11.82 -1.08 4.97
CA LYS A 65 -13.02 -0.29 4.72
C LYS A 65 -12.62 0.95 3.95
N PRO A 66 -13.19 1.21 2.76
CA PRO A 66 -12.87 2.42 2.02
C PRO A 66 -13.37 3.63 2.81
N ALA A 67 -12.53 4.66 2.92
CA ALA A 67 -12.91 5.96 3.48
C ALA A 67 -13.34 6.91 2.36
N ARG A 68 -12.49 7.06 1.34
CA ARG A 68 -12.76 7.87 0.13
C ARG A 68 -11.87 7.44 -1.03
N ILE A 69 -12.25 7.82 -2.24
CA ILE A 69 -11.39 7.68 -3.42
C ILE A 69 -10.11 8.52 -3.24
N ALA A 70 -8.99 8.00 -3.73
CA ALA A 70 -7.67 8.65 -3.71
C ALA A 70 -7.41 9.34 -5.05
N ASP A 71 -8.25 10.29 -5.43
CA ASP A 71 -8.20 10.99 -6.72
C ASP A 71 -6.99 11.93 -6.85
N GLU A 72 -6.37 12.31 -5.72
CA GLU A 72 -5.10 13.05 -5.71
C GLU A 72 -3.86 12.16 -5.90
N VAL A 73 -4.00 10.83 -5.93
CA VAL A 73 -2.89 9.89 -6.07
C VAL A 73 -2.77 9.45 -7.51
N ASN A 74 -1.55 9.47 -8.07
CA ASN A 74 -1.31 8.89 -9.40
C ASN A 74 -1.63 7.39 -9.35
N PRO A 75 -2.57 6.86 -10.15
CA PRO A 75 -2.97 5.45 -10.07
C PRO A 75 -1.85 4.48 -10.47
N ASN A 76 -0.82 4.99 -11.15
CA ASN A 76 0.37 4.24 -11.54
C ASN A 76 1.48 4.43 -10.49
N PRO A 77 1.96 3.36 -9.83
CA PRO A 77 3.04 3.47 -8.87
C PRO A 77 4.33 3.87 -9.58
N TYR A 78 5.10 4.76 -8.98
CA TYR A 78 6.38 5.20 -9.56
C TYR A 78 7.53 4.25 -9.20
N LYS A 79 7.35 3.43 -8.15
CA LYS A 79 8.35 2.49 -7.65
C LYS A 79 7.67 1.30 -6.98
N SER A 80 8.31 0.14 -7.05
CA SER A 80 7.99 -1.04 -6.23
C SER A 80 9.23 -1.42 -5.44
N ILE A 81 9.04 -1.73 -4.16
CA ILE A 81 10.07 -2.23 -3.26
C ILE A 81 9.62 -3.57 -2.67
N GLU A 82 10.59 -4.39 -2.29
CA GLU A 82 10.32 -5.59 -1.49
C GLU A 82 10.35 -5.20 -0.01
N THR A 83 9.33 -5.64 0.74
CA THR A 83 9.21 -5.44 2.17
C THR A 83 8.99 -6.77 2.87
N ILE A 84 9.47 -6.87 4.11
CA ILE A 84 9.24 -8.03 4.98
C ILE A 84 8.23 -7.67 6.06
N HIS A 85 7.41 -8.64 6.47
CA HIS A 85 6.35 -8.42 7.46
C HIS A 85 6.29 -9.56 8.48
N SER A 86 5.88 -9.21 9.70
CA SER A 86 5.52 -10.19 10.71
C SER A 86 4.24 -10.95 10.31
N TYR A 87 3.85 -11.89 11.16
CA TYR A 87 2.67 -12.71 10.98
C TYR A 87 1.71 -12.56 12.16
N GLY A 88 0.40 -12.67 11.90
CA GLY A 88 -0.61 -12.76 12.97
C GLY A 88 -0.69 -14.17 13.57
N ALA A 89 -0.35 -15.18 12.75
CA ALA A 89 -0.08 -16.58 13.07
C ALA A 89 0.76 -17.15 11.89
N PRO A 90 1.42 -18.32 11.99
CA PRO A 90 2.47 -18.76 11.05
C PRO A 90 2.15 -18.69 9.53
N VAL A 91 0.87 -18.66 9.13
CA VAL A 91 0.42 -18.59 7.73
C VAL A 91 -0.27 -17.28 7.35
N PHE A 92 -0.50 -16.39 8.32
CA PHE A 92 -1.30 -15.18 8.12
C PHE A 92 -0.39 -13.98 7.87
N PHE A 93 -0.36 -13.54 6.61
CA PHE A 93 0.27 -12.31 6.18
C PHE A 93 -0.35 -11.11 6.90
N LYS A 94 0.44 -10.43 7.73
CA LYS A 94 -0.05 -9.34 8.58
C LYS A 94 0.79 -8.06 8.37
N PRO A 95 0.65 -7.38 7.22
CA PRO A 95 1.36 -6.13 6.99
C PRO A 95 0.75 -5.02 7.83
N SER A 96 1.46 -4.56 8.86
CA SER A 96 1.09 -3.35 9.57
C SER A 96 1.59 -2.10 8.83
N ILE A 97 0.93 -0.96 9.01
CA ILE A 97 1.35 0.33 8.43
C ILE A 97 2.76 0.67 8.91
N ALA A 98 3.05 0.45 10.20
CA ALA A 98 4.35 0.75 10.79
C ALA A 98 5.49 -0.04 10.16
N GLU A 99 5.29 -1.32 9.84
CA GLU A 99 6.31 -2.14 9.16
C GLU A 99 6.56 -1.65 7.74
N VAL A 100 5.52 -1.27 6.99
CA VAL A 100 5.70 -0.73 5.64
C VAL A 100 6.48 0.57 5.69
N LEU A 101 6.03 1.52 6.53
CA LEU A 101 6.65 2.84 6.64
C LEU A 101 8.11 2.76 7.11
N ALA A 102 8.46 1.82 7.99
CA ALA A 102 9.83 1.60 8.44
C ALA A 102 10.78 1.09 7.33
N GLN A 103 10.24 0.66 6.19
CA GLN A 103 10.99 0.09 5.06
C GLN A 103 10.96 0.96 3.81
N ILE A 104 10.24 2.10 3.83
CA ILE A 104 10.30 3.06 2.72
C ILE A 104 11.70 3.71 2.73
N PRO A 105 12.43 3.71 1.61
CA PRO A 105 13.74 4.37 1.53
C PRO A 105 13.63 5.86 1.84
N GLU A 106 14.59 6.42 2.57
CA GLU A 106 14.57 7.85 2.96
C GLU A 106 14.48 8.79 1.75
N ASP A 107 15.11 8.43 0.62
CA ASP A 107 15.04 9.21 -0.63
C ASP A 107 13.63 9.26 -1.24
N ASP A 108 12.73 8.36 -0.83
CA ASP A 108 11.33 8.33 -1.25
C ASP A 108 10.42 9.12 -0.28
N ILE A 109 10.90 9.48 0.91
CA ILE A 109 10.15 10.27 1.90
C ILE A 109 10.03 11.71 1.39
N GLY A 110 8.79 12.18 1.22
CA GLY A 110 8.46 13.47 0.60
C GLY A 110 7.98 13.37 -0.86
N ARG A 111 8.30 12.27 -1.56
CA ARG A 111 7.70 11.95 -2.86
C ARG A 111 6.51 10.99 -2.71
N CYS A 112 6.69 9.97 -1.87
CA CYS A 112 5.66 9.00 -1.56
C CYS A 112 4.52 9.69 -0.81
N VAL A 113 3.28 9.49 -1.25
CA VAL A 113 2.07 9.98 -0.57
C VAL A 113 1.09 8.86 -0.26
N ALA A 114 1.25 7.71 -0.91
CA ALA A 114 0.47 6.53 -0.63
C ALA A 114 1.25 5.25 -0.94
N PHE A 115 0.82 4.14 -0.35
CA PHE A 115 1.35 2.82 -0.66
C PHE A 115 0.27 1.75 -0.68
N GLU A 116 0.48 0.71 -1.47
CA GLU A 116 -0.26 -0.56 -1.38
C GLU A 116 0.75 -1.72 -1.19
N THR A 117 0.35 -2.76 -0.47
CA THR A 117 1.22 -3.91 -0.21
C THR A 117 0.50 -5.21 -0.55
N ASN A 118 1.16 -6.06 -1.34
CA ASN A 118 0.66 -7.37 -1.74
C ASN A 118 1.66 -8.48 -1.34
N PRO A 119 1.20 -9.62 -0.82
CA PRO A 119 2.09 -10.72 -0.47
C PRO A 119 2.76 -11.30 -1.71
N LEU A 120 4.07 -11.56 -1.64
CA LEU A 120 4.83 -12.32 -2.64
C LEU A 120 5.06 -13.77 -2.21
N GLY A 121 4.99 -14.05 -0.91
CA GLY A 121 5.14 -15.39 -0.36
C GLY A 121 5.91 -15.42 0.95
N PHE A 122 6.59 -16.52 1.21
CA PHE A 122 7.40 -16.73 2.40
C PHE A 122 8.88 -16.61 2.04
N THR A 123 9.66 -15.97 2.89
CA THR A 123 11.13 -16.06 2.82
C THR A 123 11.56 -17.43 3.37
N GLU A 124 12.27 -18.23 2.56
CA GLU A 124 12.74 -19.57 2.94
C GLU A 124 13.51 -19.53 4.27
N GLY A 125 13.15 -20.41 5.20
CA GLY A 125 13.82 -20.55 6.50
C GLY A 125 13.60 -19.38 7.49
N SER A 126 12.67 -18.47 7.20
CA SER A 126 12.44 -17.28 8.03
C SER A 126 11.07 -17.25 8.72
N SER A 127 10.94 -16.37 9.71
CA SER A 127 9.70 -16.04 10.41
C SER A 127 8.97 -14.84 9.80
N TYR A 128 9.21 -14.50 8.53
CA TYR A 128 8.66 -13.31 7.87
C TYR A 128 7.99 -13.63 6.54
N HIS A 129 7.04 -12.78 6.16
CA HIS A 129 6.44 -12.79 4.83
C HIS A 129 7.12 -11.76 3.94
N LEU A 130 7.40 -12.15 2.70
CA LEU A 130 7.82 -11.21 1.67
C LEU A 130 6.59 -10.57 1.02
N ALA A 131 6.65 -9.28 0.78
CA ALA A 131 5.63 -8.53 0.10
C ALA A 131 6.23 -7.56 -0.92
N GLN A 132 5.45 -7.28 -1.95
CA GLN A 132 5.71 -6.16 -2.85
C GLN A 132 4.92 -4.96 -2.32
N THR A 133 5.64 -3.91 -1.96
CA THR A 133 5.04 -2.62 -1.63
C THR A 133 5.24 -1.68 -2.82
N ARG A 134 4.14 -1.14 -3.33
CA ARG A 134 4.12 -0.16 -4.41
C ARG A 134 3.96 1.23 -3.81
N LEU A 135 4.80 2.17 -4.26
CA LEU A 135 4.82 3.55 -3.79
C LEU A 135 4.19 4.45 -4.83
N TYR A 136 3.36 5.38 -4.37
CA TYR A 136 2.61 6.30 -5.19
C TYR A 136 2.97 7.74 -4.87
N GLU A 137 2.92 8.57 -5.90
CA GLU A 137 3.11 10.02 -5.80
C GLU A 137 1.79 10.74 -6.10
N LYS A 138 1.74 12.04 -5.80
CA LYS A 138 0.57 12.87 -6.15
C LYS A 138 0.35 12.90 -7.65
N LEU A 139 -0.91 12.88 -8.07
CA LEU A 139 -1.30 13.15 -9.44
C LEU A 139 -0.91 14.60 -9.78
N PRO A 140 -0.17 14.86 -10.89
CA PRO A 140 0.21 16.21 -11.25
C PRO A 140 -1.02 17.10 -11.46
N GLN A 141 -1.03 18.31 -10.88
CA GLN A 141 -2.17 19.23 -10.89
C GLN A 141 -2.73 19.54 -12.30
N ARG A 142 -1.89 19.50 -13.34
CA ARG A 142 -2.30 19.66 -14.74
C ARG A 142 -3.33 18.63 -15.23
N PHE A 143 -3.44 17.49 -14.55
CA PHE A 143 -4.42 16.44 -14.87
C PHE A 143 -5.70 16.56 -14.04
N LEU A 144 -5.73 17.39 -12.99
CA LEU A 144 -6.90 17.63 -12.16
C LEU A 144 -7.85 18.69 -12.74
N GLN A 145 -7.42 19.49 -13.73
CA GLN A 145 -8.20 20.58 -14.33
C GLN A 145 -8.98 20.20 -15.61
N GLY A 146 -9.08 18.91 -15.95
CA GLY A 146 -9.71 18.46 -17.20
C GLY A 146 -11.12 17.88 -17.03
N THR A 147 -12.15 18.74 -16.91
CA THR A 147 -13.53 18.54 -17.42
C THR A 147 -14.37 19.77 -17.10
N GLN A 148 -14.02 20.90 -17.73
CA GLN A 148 -14.99 21.95 -18.05
C GLN A 148 -14.71 22.37 -19.48
N ASP A 149 -15.38 21.74 -20.43
CA ASP A 149 -15.71 22.24 -21.76
C ASP A 149 -16.95 21.47 -22.27
#